data_AF-A0A974E3P9-F1
#
_entry.id   AF-A0A974E3P9-F1
#
_cell.length_a   1.000
_cell.length_b   1.000
_cell.length_c   1.000
_cell.angle_alpha   90.00
_cell.angle_beta   90.00
_cell.angle_gamma   90.00
#
_symmetry.space_group_name_H-M   'P 1'
#
loop_
_entity.id
_entity.type
_entity.pdbx_description
1 polymer ?
#
loop_
_entity_poly.entity_id
_entity_poly.type
_entity_poly.pdbx_seq_one_letter_code
_entity_poly.pdbx_strand_id
1 'polypeptide(L)'
;MEGISALEKNVAELTVMDVYDIASAVGQEFERVIDQYGCEVIGRLMPKVVRVLEILEVLVSRNHINPEMEELRLELDRLRLERMDRIEKEKKHLKELELVEDVWRGEAQDLLNQISQLQEENKQLLTNLSHKDVNLTEEEFQKHEGMSERERQVMKKLKEVVDKQRDEIRARDRELVLKNEDVEALQQQQSRLIKINHDLRHRVTVVEAQGKALIEQKVELEAYLQTKEQEAASMRIEIGKLRDKLKGEHHTNGEEIKTETLNEECIFETEKFSLDLKDSNRPRFTLQELRDVLHERNELKAKVFMLQEELAYYKSEEAEEENKLPQSLPVINSKAPIPQESGIKRLIFTAIMPMVAAGLIPDDPTLQPIRRLISIVGFYFLSMLHWVLFLHAYCVSPYDQLVAF
;
A
#
# COMPACT_ATOMS: atom_id res chain seq x y z
N MET A 1 23.78 -42.11 -10.14
CA MET A 1 23.32 -41.05 -9.23
C MET A 1 22.05 -41.58 -8.61
N GLU A 2 22.16 -42.23 -7.46
CA GLU A 2 20.98 -42.65 -6.69
C GLU A 2 20.31 -41.37 -6.21
N GLY A 3 19.08 -41.14 -6.65
CA GLY A 3 18.28 -40.00 -6.20
C GLY A 3 18.04 -40.14 -4.70
N ILE A 4 18.11 -39.01 -3.99
CA ILE A 4 17.79 -38.93 -2.56
C ILE A 4 16.40 -39.55 -2.36
N SER A 5 16.31 -40.56 -1.50
CA SER A 5 15.07 -41.25 -1.22
C SER A 5 14.01 -40.25 -0.76
N ALA A 6 12.78 -40.35 -1.28
CA ALA A 6 11.68 -39.47 -0.88
C ALA A 6 11.40 -39.53 0.64
N LEU A 7 11.79 -40.63 1.32
CA LEU A 7 11.73 -40.77 2.77
C LEU A 7 12.78 -39.95 3.55
N GLU A 8 13.86 -39.51 2.91
CA GLU A 8 14.93 -38.72 3.52
C GLU A 8 14.72 -37.21 3.37
N LYS A 9 13.70 -36.81 2.59
CA LYS A 9 13.37 -35.39 2.38
C LYS A 9 12.75 -34.78 3.63
N ASN A 10 12.99 -33.48 3.80
CA ASN A 10 12.37 -32.71 4.87
C ASN A 10 10.83 -32.67 4.68
N VAL A 11 10.08 -32.86 5.76
CA VAL A 11 8.60 -32.87 5.75
C VAL A 11 8.01 -31.58 5.15
N ALA A 12 8.69 -30.44 5.33
CA ALA A 12 8.24 -29.16 4.78
C ALA A 12 8.43 -29.03 3.25
N GLU A 13 9.26 -29.87 2.65
CA GLU A 13 9.63 -29.82 1.22
C GLU A 13 9.05 -30.99 0.42
N LEU A 14 8.28 -31.86 1.07
CA LEU A 14 7.61 -32.97 0.40
C LEU A 14 6.64 -32.45 -0.65
N THR A 15 6.71 -33.02 -1.85
CA THR A 15 5.75 -32.79 -2.93
C THR A 15 4.78 -33.95 -3.04
N VAL A 16 3.68 -33.75 -3.76
CA VAL A 16 2.70 -34.81 -4.04
C VAL A 16 3.38 -36.00 -4.74
N MET A 17 4.34 -35.76 -5.63
CA MET A 17 5.14 -36.81 -6.28
C MET A 17 5.96 -37.64 -5.28
N ASP A 18 6.53 -37.00 -4.27
CA ASP A 18 7.30 -37.69 -3.23
C ASP A 18 6.42 -38.64 -2.41
N VAL A 19 5.14 -38.31 -2.20
CA VAL A 19 4.18 -39.19 -1.52
C VAL A 19 3.88 -40.43 -2.37
N TYR A 20 3.78 -40.29 -3.70
CA TYR A 20 3.63 -41.43 -4.62
C TYR A 20 4.88 -42.33 -4.64
N ASP A 21 6.07 -41.74 -4.60
CA ASP A 21 7.33 -42.49 -4.52
C ASP A 21 7.44 -43.27 -3.19
N ILE A 22 7.04 -42.66 -2.08
CA ILE A 22 6.95 -43.34 -0.77
C ILE A 22 5.92 -44.47 -0.81
N ALA A 23 4.74 -44.24 -1.39
CA ALA A 23 3.70 -45.26 -1.54
C ALA A 23 4.19 -46.46 -2.34
N SER A 24 4.96 -46.22 -3.42
CA SER A 24 5.60 -47.26 -4.23
C SER A 24 6.61 -48.07 -3.42
N ALA A 25 7.50 -47.40 -2.67
CA ALA A 25 8.48 -48.07 -1.81
C ALA A 25 7.81 -48.93 -0.72
N VAL A 26 6.78 -48.40 -0.06
CA VAL A 26 5.99 -49.12 0.94
C VAL A 26 5.24 -50.31 0.32
N GLY A 27 4.71 -50.15 -0.89
CA GLY A 27 4.07 -51.23 -1.64
C GLY A 27 5.02 -52.39 -1.95
N GLN A 28 6.25 -52.10 -2.35
CA GLN A 28 7.29 -53.12 -2.61
C GLN A 28 7.70 -53.89 -1.34
N GLU A 29 7.70 -53.24 -0.17
CA GLU A 29 7.94 -53.93 1.11
C GLU A 29 6.76 -54.86 1.46
N PHE A 30 5.52 -54.41 1.22
CA PHE A 30 4.35 -55.28 1.42
C PHE A 30 4.34 -56.48 0.48
N GLU A 31 4.70 -56.31 -0.80
CA GLU A 31 4.82 -57.40 -1.76
C GLU A 31 5.82 -58.47 -1.27
N ARG A 32 7.00 -58.06 -0.81
CA ARG A 32 8.00 -58.97 -0.24
C ARG A 32 7.51 -59.76 0.97
N VAL A 33 6.71 -59.13 1.84
CA VAL A 33 6.15 -59.81 3.01
C VAL A 33 5.00 -60.74 2.61
N ILE A 34 4.18 -60.37 1.63
CA ILE A 34 3.12 -61.22 1.08
C ILE A 34 3.73 -62.48 0.46
N ASP A 35 4.84 -62.34 -0.28
CA ASP A 35 5.54 -63.46 -0.92
C ASP A 35 6.10 -64.48 0.11
N GLN A 36 6.53 -64.01 1.28
CA GLN A 36 7.12 -64.88 2.32
C GLN A 36 6.09 -65.46 3.31
N TYR A 37 5.05 -64.71 3.67
CA TYR A 37 4.16 -65.03 4.79
C TYR A 37 2.68 -65.12 4.39
N GLY A 38 2.33 -64.87 3.13
CA GLY A 38 0.96 -64.88 2.62
C GLY A 38 0.21 -63.57 2.88
N CYS A 39 -0.89 -63.35 2.13
CA CYS A 39 -1.61 -62.07 2.11
C CYS A 39 -2.43 -61.77 3.39
N GLU A 40 -2.75 -62.79 4.20
CA GLU A 40 -3.61 -62.63 5.37
C GLU A 40 -2.98 -61.75 6.46
N VAL A 41 -1.65 -61.72 6.54
CA VAL A 41 -0.90 -60.95 7.55
C VAL A 41 -1.02 -59.44 7.31
N ILE A 42 -1.06 -59.01 6.04
CA ILE A 42 -1.07 -57.59 5.65
C ILE A 42 -2.48 -57.08 5.30
N GLY A 43 -3.43 -57.97 5.00
CA GLY A 43 -4.77 -57.58 4.52
C GLY A 43 -5.52 -56.56 5.41
N ARG A 44 -5.30 -56.57 6.74
CA ARG A 44 -5.89 -55.58 7.67
C ARG A 44 -5.06 -54.30 7.85
N LEU A 45 -3.77 -54.34 7.54
CA LEU A 45 -2.84 -53.21 7.67
C LEU A 45 -2.85 -52.34 6.40
N MET A 46 -2.92 -52.97 5.23
CA MET A 46 -2.89 -52.30 3.92
C MET A 46 -3.88 -51.12 3.83
N PRO A 47 -5.18 -51.25 4.18
CA PRO A 47 -6.12 -50.14 4.05
C PRO A 47 -5.80 -48.98 5.01
N LYS A 48 -5.18 -49.26 6.16
CA LYS A 48 -4.76 -48.23 7.13
C LYS A 48 -3.57 -47.44 6.62
N VAL A 49 -2.61 -48.11 5.97
CA VAL A 49 -1.44 -47.44 5.40
C VAL A 49 -1.81 -46.63 4.16
N VAL A 50 -2.68 -47.16 3.30
CA VAL A 50 -3.29 -46.40 2.19
C VAL A 50 -3.97 -45.14 2.75
N ARG A 51 -4.77 -45.28 3.83
CA ARG A 51 -5.43 -44.12 4.44
C ARG A 51 -4.45 -43.08 4.99
N VAL A 52 -3.32 -43.49 5.57
CA VAL A 52 -2.29 -42.56 6.05
C VAL A 52 -1.61 -41.84 4.88
N LEU A 53 -1.33 -42.54 3.78
CA LEU A 53 -0.75 -41.96 2.57
C LEU A 53 -1.72 -40.98 1.88
N GLU A 54 -3.02 -41.30 1.82
CA GLU A 54 -4.06 -40.37 1.36
C GLU A 54 -4.11 -39.08 2.19
N ILE A 55 -4.04 -39.20 3.53
CA ILE A 55 -4.02 -38.03 4.42
C ILE A 55 -2.76 -37.19 4.18
N LEU A 56 -1.61 -37.85 4.01
CA LEU A 56 -0.34 -37.17 3.71
C LEU A 56 -0.40 -36.43 2.37
N GLU A 57 -0.96 -37.05 1.33
CA GLU A 57 -1.16 -36.43 0.01
C GLU A 57 -2.01 -35.16 0.13
N VAL A 58 -3.13 -35.20 0.87
CA VAL A 58 -4.00 -34.03 1.06
C VAL A 58 -3.29 -32.91 1.82
N LEU A 59 -2.51 -33.23 2.85
CA LEU A 59 -1.77 -32.25 3.63
C LEU A 59 -0.66 -31.57 2.81
N VAL A 60 0.10 -32.36 2.04
CA VAL A 60 1.15 -31.87 1.13
C VAL A 60 0.55 -31.01 0.02
N SER A 61 -0.57 -31.46 -0.57
CA SER A 61 -1.30 -30.71 -1.59
C SER A 61 -1.77 -29.34 -1.07
N ARG A 62 -2.28 -29.28 0.18
CA ARG A 62 -2.71 -28.03 0.81
C ARG A 62 -1.56 -27.10 1.18
N ASN A 63 -0.42 -27.64 1.62
CA ASN A 63 0.77 -26.84 1.93
C ASN A 63 1.34 -26.12 0.70
N HIS A 64 1.26 -26.74 -0.48
CA HIS A 64 1.70 -26.08 -1.72
C HIS A 64 0.72 -24.99 -2.19
N ILE A 65 -0.53 -25.05 -1.72
CA ILE A 65 -1.59 -24.07 -1.94
C ILE A 65 -1.81 -23.27 -0.66
N ASN A 66 -0.75 -22.81 0.01
CA ASN A 66 -0.89 -21.77 1.03
C ASN A 66 -0.59 -20.39 0.42
N PRO A 67 -1.46 -19.86 -0.48
CA PRO A 67 -1.24 -18.58 -1.15
C PRO A 67 -1.19 -17.44 -0.14
N GLU A 68 -1.84 -17.57 1.01
CA GLU A 68 -1.86 -16.56 2.07
C GLU A 68 -0.45 -16.33 2.63
N MET A 69 0.34 -17.38 2.82
CA MET A 69 1.73 -17.23 3.27
C MET A 69 2.60 -16.52 2.24
N GLU A 70 2.44 -16.85 0.95
CA GLU A 70 3.20 -16.21 -0.13
C GLU A 70 2.72 -14.76 -0.36
N GLU A 71 1.42 -14.49 -0.23
CA GLU A 71 0.83 -13.17 -0.29
C GLU A 71 1.31 -12.28 0.86
N LEU A 72 1.32 -12.79 2.10
CA LEU A 72 1.91 -12.12 3.27
C LEU A 72 3.41 -11.83 3.08
N ARG A 73 4.13 -12.75 2.45
CA ARG A 73 5.57 -12.58 2.14
C ARG A 73 5.78 -11.47 1.10
N LEU A 74 5.00 -11.47 0.02
CA LEU A 74 5.05 -10.42 -1.00
C LEU A 74 4.63 -9.07 -0.43
N GLU A 75 3.62 -9.01 0.43
CA GLU A 75 3.18 -7.79 1.09
C GLU A 75 4.24 -7.27 2.07
N LEU A 76 4.91 -8.16 2.80
CA LEU A 76 6.04 -7.80 3.66
C LEU A 76 7.18 -7.16 2.84
N ASP A 77 7.51 -7.75 1.69
CA ASP A 77 8.55 -7.21 0.81
C ASP A 77 8.14 -5.88 0.16
N ARG A 78 6.86 -5.74 -0.21
CA ARG A 78 6.27 -4.46 -0.66
C ARG A 78 6.40 -3.38 0.41
N LEU A 79 6.00 -3.68 1.65
CA LEU A 79 6.07 -2.75 2.79
C LEU A 79 7.52 -2.37 3.14
N ARG A 80 8.47 -3.30 2.98
CA ARG A 80 9.90 -3.02 3.16
C ARG A 80 10.40 -2.02 2.12
N LEU A 81 10.06 -2.22 0.85
CA LEU A 81 10.41 -1.29 -0.22
C LEU A 81 9.79 0.09 0.02
N GLU A 82 8.50 0.16 0.34
CA GLU A 82 7.86 1.46 0.64
C GLU A 82 8.50 2.16 1.86
N ARG A 83 8.94 1.40 2.87
CA ARG A 83 9.66 1.98 4.02
C ARG A 83 11.01 2.54 3.60
N MET A 84 11.76 1.80 2.78
CA MET A 84 13.05 2.27 2.25
C MET A 84 12.89 3.53 1.42
N ASP A 85 11.89 3.57 0.53
CA ASP A 85 11.60 4.73 -0.30
C ASP A 85 11.21 5.96 0.53
N ARG A 86 10.40 5.77 1.59
CA ARG A 86 10.05 6.85 2.53
C ARG A 86 11.28 7.43 3.21
N ILE A 87 12.15 6.57 3.75
CA ILE A 87 13.40 6.99 4.40
C ILE A 87 14.32 7.72 3.41
N GLU A 88 14.40 7.25 2.16
CA GLU A 88 15.25 7.88 1.15
C GLU A 88 14.71 9.26 0.74
N LYS A 89 13.39 9.42 0.61
CA LYS A 89 12.74 10.71 0.37
C LYS A 89 12.98 11.67 1.53
N GLU A 90 12.79 11.23 2.78
CA GLU A 90 13.08 12.04 3.97
C GLU A 90 14.54 12.49 4.01
N LYS A 91 15.48 11.59 3.68
CA LYS A 91 16.90 11.91 3.60
C LYS A 91 17.21 12.93 2.50
N LYS A 92 16.53 12.87 1.36
CA LYS A 92 16.67 13.86 0.27
C LYS A 92 16.12 15.22 0.70
N HIS A 93 14.94 15.26 1.29
CA HIS A 93 14.34 16.48 1.80
C HIS A 93 15.18 17.14 2.90
N LEU A 94 15.78 16.36 3.82
CA LEU A 94 16.69 16.90 4.83
C LEU A 94 17.91 17.57 4.20
N LYS A 95 18.49 16.99 3.14
CA LYS A 95 19.61 17.60 2.41
C LYS A 95 19.21 18.86 1.66
N GLU A 96 18.01 18.87 1.07
CA GLU A 96 17.47 20.07 0.42
C GLU A 96 17.27 21.19 1.45
N LEU A 97 16.76 20.85 2.64
CA LEU A 97 16.58 21.81 3.73
C LEU A 97 17.92 22.37 4.24
N GLU A 98 18.92 21.50 4.41
CA GLU A 98 20.29 21.89 4.79
C GLU A 98 20.91 22.85 3.75
N LEU A 99 20.75 22.54 2.46
CA LEU A 99 21.21 23.43 1.38
C LEU A 99 20.53 24.81 1.44
N VAL A 100 19.21 24.83 1.67
CA VAL A 100 18.45 26.09 1.80
C VAL A 100 18.92 26.88 3.02
N GLU A 101 19.18 26.20 4.15
CA GLU A 101 19.70 26.84 5.36
C GLU A 101 21.09 27.44 5.12
N ASP A 102 21.98 26.73 4.42
CA ASP A 102 23.32 27.21 4.08
C ASP A 102 23.29 28.45 3.18
N VAL A 103 22.44 28.43 2.14
CA VAL A 103 22.23 29.60 1.27
C VAL A 103 21.71 30.77 2.09
N TRP A 104 20.72 30.56 2.95
CA TRP A 104 20.15 31.61 3.77
C TRP A 104 21.15 32.17 4.80
N ARG A 105 22.01 31.33 5.38
CA ARG A 105 23.13 31.76 6.24
C ARG A 105 24.12 32.62 5.46
N GLY A 106 24.43 32.24 4.22
CA GLY A 106 25.28 33.02 3.32
C GLY A 106 24.69 34.41 3.05
N GLU A 107 23.43 34.47 2.63
CA GLU A 107 22.72 35.73 2.37
C GLU A 107 22.63 36.62 3.62
N ALA A 108 22.32 36.05 4.78
CA ALA A 108 22.28 36.78 6.05
C ALA A 108 23.66 37.36 6.40
N GLN A 109 24.74 36.60 6.19
CA GLN A 109 26.10 37.07 6.42
C GLN A 109 26.48 38.20 5.45
N ASP A 110 26.10 38.09 4.17
CA ASP A 110 26.34 39.14 3.17
C ASP A 110 25.60 40.44 3.50
N LEU A 111 24.36 40.35 3.98
CA LEU A 111 23.61 41.51 4.47
C LEU A 111 24.25 42.12 5.70
N LEU A 112 24.71 41.32 6.67
CA LEU A 112 25.46 41.82 7.83
C LEU A 112 26.76 42.53 7.41
N ASN A 113 27.48 41.98 6.44
CA ASN A 113 28.68 42.59 5.89
C ASN A 113 28.35 43.95 5.23
N GLN A 114 27.26 44.03 4.47
CA GLN A 114 26.78 45.28 3.87
C GLN A 114 26.39 46.32 4.93
N ILE A 115 25.66 45.92 5.97
CA ILE A 115 25.29 46.80 7.08
C ILE A 115 26.55 47.33 7.78
N SER A 116 27.53 46.47 8.04
CA SER A 116 28.80 46.87 8.67
C SER A 116 29.58 47.86 7.82
N GLN A 117 29.66 47.64 6.49
CA GLN A 117 30.28 48.58 5.57
C GLN A 117 29.55 49.93 5.56
N LEU A 118 28.22 49.93 5.47
CA LEU A 118 27.42 51.16 5.50
C LEU A 118 27.53 51.90 6.84
N GLN A 119 27.62 51.18 7.96
CA GLN A 119 27.85 51.78 9.28
C GLN A 119 29.22 52.45 9.37
N GLU A 120 30.27 51.81 8.82
CA GLU A 120 31.61 52.39 8.78
C GLU A 120 31.66 53.60 7.83
N GLU A 121 31.04 53.52 6.65
CA GLU A 121 30.91 54.66 5.73
C GLU A 121 30.16 55.83 6.39
N ASN A 122 29.05 55.58 7.08
CA ASN A 122 28.30 56.61 7.81
C ASN A 122 29.16 57.24 8.91
N LYS A 123 29.89 56.44 9.69
CA LYS A 123 30.81 56.93 10.72
C LYS A 123 31.90 57.80 10.13
N GLN A 124 32.49 57.39 9.01
CA GLN A 124 33.49 58.18 8.28
C GLN A 124 32.90 59.50 7.75
N LEU A 125 31.69 59.48 7.20
CA LEU A 125 30.99 60.69 6.76
C LEU A 125 30.71 61.64 7.92
N LEU A 126 30.26 61.13 9.07
CA LEU A 126 30.08 61.89 10.30
C LEU A 126 31.38 62.56 10.78
N THR A 127 32.51 61.82 10.78
CA THR A 127 33.81 62.41 11.11
C THR A 127 34.24 63.48 10.10
N ASN A 128 34.00 63.25 8.80
CA ASN A 128 34.34 64.21 7.76
C ASN A 128 33.48 65.48 7.78
N LEU A 129 32.21 65.38 8.18
CA LEU A 129 31.34 66.55 8.41
C LEU A 129 31.84 67.35 9.62
N SER A 130 32.20 66.68 10.72
CA SER A 130 32.82 67.30 11.89
C SER A 130 34.16 67.99 11.57
N HIS A 131 34.98 67.42 10.68
CA HIS A 131 36.23 68.05 10.23
C HIS A 131 35.99 69.20 9.24
N LYS A 132 34.90 69.16 8.45
CA LYS A 132 34.51 70.25 7.54
C LYS A 132 34.00 71.47 8.29
N ASP A 133 33.34 71.33 9.43
CA ASP A 133 32.88 72.49 10.24
C ASP A 133 34.05 73.36 10.77
N VAL A 134 35.30 72.87 10.71
CA VAL A 134 36.50 73.58 11.19
C VAL A 134 37.36 74.20 10.06
N ASN A 135 37.20 73.79 8.79
CA ASN A 135 38.16 74.08 7.72
C ASN A 135 37.61 74.91 6.53
N LEU A 136 36.54 75.69 6.73
CA LEU A 136 35.75 76.26 5.63
C LEU A 136 36.33 77.50 4.90
N THR A 137 37.57 77.95 5.11
CA THR A 137 38.03 79.21 4.48
C THR A 137 39.16 79.12 3.44
N GLU A 138 39.77 77.96 3.18
CA GLU A 138 40.92 77.90 2.24
C GLU A 138 40.79 76.88 1.07
N GLU A 139 39.82 75.97 1.07
CA GLU A 139 39.80 74.80 0.17
C GLU A 139 38.93 74.91 -1.11
N GLU A 140 38.29 76.05 -1.39
CA GLU A 140 37.30 76.12 -2.48
C GLU A 140 37.93 76.10 -3.89
N PHE A 141 39.23 76.37 -4.02
CA PHE A 141 39.93 76.26 -5.30
C PHE A 141 40.58 74.89 -5.59
N GLN A 142 40.74 74.02 -4.58
CA GLN A 142 41.25 72.64 -4.73
C GLN A 142 40.14 71.58 -4.72
N LYS A 143 38.95 71.89 -4.19
CA LYS A 143 37.80 70.96 -4.12
C LYS A 143 37.20 70.58 -5.47
N HIS A 144 37.35 71.40 -6.52
CA HIS A 144 36.80 71.07 -7.83
C HIS A 144 37.53 69.89 -8.51
N GLU A 145 38.81 69.64 -8.16
CA GLU A 145 39.58 68.47 -8.61
C GLU A 145 39.19 67.21 -7.82
N GLY A 146 39.05 67.32 -6.49
CA GLY A 146 38.63 66.21 -5.62
C GLY A 146 37.15 65.81 -5.73
N MET A 147 36.27 66.71 -6.19
CA MET A 147 34.86 66.40 -6.48
C MET A 147 34.77 65.50 -7.73
N SER A 148 35.59 65.78 -8.75
CA SER A 148 35.73 64.91 -9.93
C SER A 148 36.32 63.53 -9.57
N GLU A 149 37.23 63.45 -8.59
CA GLU A 149 37.79 62.17 -8.11
C GLU A 149 36.72 61.26 -7.48
N ARG A 150 35.85 61.83 -6.63
CA ARG A 150 34.74 61.08 -6.01
C ARG A 150 33.69 60.66 -7.03
N GLU A 151 33.34 61.55 -7.96
CA GLU A 151 32.44 61.23 -9.09
C GLU A 151 33.04 60.13 -9.98
N ARG A 152 34.35 60.19 -10.26
CA ARG A 152 35.08 59.14 -10.98
C ARG A 152 35.05 57.81 -10.24
N GLN A 153 35.17 57.82 -8.91
CA GLN A 153 35.10 56.61 -8.08
C GLN A 153 33.69 56.01 -8.07
N VAL A 154 32.64 56.83 -7.98
CA VAL A 154 31.25 56.39 -8.12
C VAL A 154 31.01 55.81 -9.51
N MET A 155 31.49 56.47 -10.55
CA MET A 155 31.35 56.00 -11.93
C MET A 155 32.07 54.66 -12.14
N LYS A 156 33.23 54.46 -11.51
CA LYS A 156 33.95 53.18 -11.53
C LYS A 156 33.18 52.07 -10.83
N LYS A 157 32.65 52.32 -9.62
CA LYS A 157 31.80 51.36 -8.89
C LYS A 157 30.53 51.02 -9.69
N LEU A 158 29.89 52.01 -10.30
CA LEU A 158 28.71 51.79 -11.13
C LEU A 158 29.04 50.96 -12.37
N LYS A 159 30.19 51.22 -13.02
CA LYS A 159 30.67 50.40 -14.13
C LYS A 159 30.93 48.96 -13.70
N GLU A 160 31.56 48.74 -12.56
CA GLU A 160 31.80 47.40 -12.00
C GLU A 160 30.50 46.66 -11.72
N VAL A 161 29.48 47.32 -11.15
CA VAL A 161 28.16 46.71 -10.92
C VAL A 161 27.45 46.41 -12.24
N VAL A 162 27.50 47.32 -13.22
CA VAL A 162 26.91 47.09 -14.55
C VAL A 162 27.60 45.94 -15.27
N ASP A 163 28.93 45.84 -15.20
CA ASP A 163 29.68 44.73 -15.81
C ASP A 163 29.35 43.40 -15.11
N LYS A 164 29.24 43.38 -13.77
CA LYS A 164 28.76 42.20 -13.01
C LYS A 164 27.35 41.78 -13.41
N GLN A 165 26.41 42.73 -13.46
CA GLN A 165 25.04 42.45 -13.88
C GLN A 165 24.98 41.89 -15.31
N ARG A 166 25.83 42.38 -16.22
CA ARG A 166 25.93 41.83 -17.58
C ARG A 166 26.42 40.39 -17.59
N ASP A 167 27.42 40.07 -16.77
CA ASP A 167 27.95 38.72 -16.67
C ASP A 167 26.96 37.76 -15.99
N GLU A 168 26.21 38.24 -14.99
CA GLU A 168 25.11 37.52 -14.36
C GLU A 168 23.98 37.24 -15.36
N ILE A 169 23.57 38.24 -16.16
CA ILE A 169 22.57 38.05 -17.23
C ILE A 169 23.04 36.97 -18.20
N ARG A 170 24.29 37.05 -18.67
CA ARG A 170 24.85 36.03 -19.57
C ARG A 170 24.92 34.64 -18.93
N ALA A 171 25.18 34.55 -17.64
CA ALA A 171 25.19 33.28 -16.91
C ALA A 171 23.78 32.69 -16.79
N ARG A 172 22.79 33.53 -16.44
CA ARG A 172 21.37 33.14 -16.39
C ARG A 172 20.84 32.75 -17.76
N ASP A 173 21.24 33.44 -18.83
CA ASP A 173 20.86 33.08 -20.21
C ASP A 173 21.40 31.68 -20.58
N ARG A 174 22.64 31.36 -20.23
CA ARG A 174 23.20 30.02 -20.44
C ARG A 174 22.46 28.95 -19.64
N GLU A 175 22.12 29.25 -18.38
CA GLU A 175 21.34 28.35 -17.54
C GLU A 175 19.93 28.11 -18.12
N LEU A 176 19.27 29.16 -18.61
CA LEU A 176 17.97 29.06 -19.27
C LEU A 176 18.03 28.18 -20.53
N VAL A 177 19.09 28.31 -21.34
CA VAL A 177 19.29 27.45 -22.52
C VAL A 177 19.40 25.98 -22.10
N LEU A 178 20.24 25.67 -21.10
CA LEU A 178 20.37 24.29 -20.60
C LEU A 178 19.05 23.74 -20.05
N LYS A 179 18.31 24.55 -19.29
CA LYS A 179 16.98 24.16 -18.79
C LYS A 179 15.99 23.94 -19.93
N ASN A 180 16.06 24.73 -20.99
CA ASN A 180 15.21 24.55 -22.16
C ASN A 180 15.56 23.25 -22.92
N GLU A 181 16.84 22.92 -23.07
CA GLU A 181 17.29 21.64 -23.64
C GLU A 181 16.78 20.44 -22.81
N ASP A 182 16.84 20.52 -21.48
CA ASP A 182 16.29 19.49 -20.59
C ASP A 182 14.76 19.33 -20.77
N VAL A 183 14.03 20.45 -20.86
CA VAL A 183 12.58 20.44 -21.09
C VAL A 183 12.25 19.81 -22.45
N GLU A 184 12.98 20.15 -23.51
CA GLU A 184 12.82 19.56 -24.84
C GLU A 184 13.11 18.05 -24.81
N ALA A 185 14.16 17.61 -24.11
CA ALA A 185 14.49 16.20 -23.96
C ALA A 185 13.38 15.43 -23.23
N LEU A 186 12.83 15.99 -22.14
CA LEU A 186 11.70 15.42 -21.41
C LEU A 186 10.43 15.37 -22.25
N GLN A 187 10.13 16.42 -23.04
CA GLN A 187 8.99 16.42 -23.97
C GLN A 187 9.12 15.33 -25.05
N GLN A 188 10.34 15.10 -25.56
CA GLN A 188 10.60 13.99 -26.49
C GLN A 188 10.37 12.62 -25.83
N GLN A 189 10.82 12.43 -24.59
CA GLN A 189 10.57 11.20 -23.84
C GLN A 189 9.07 10.97 -23.60
N GLN A 190 8.35 12.02 -23.18
CA GLN A 190 6.91 11.98 -22.99
C GLN A 190 6.19 11.58 -24.29
N SER A 191 6.56 12.19 -25.41
CA SER A 191 5.98 11.87 -26.73
C SER A 191 6.24 10.42 -27.14
N ARG A 192 7.43 9.88 -26.86
CA ARG A 192 7.75 8.46 -27.10
C ARG A 192 6.91 7.54 -26.21
N LEU A 193 6.77 7.86 -24.93
CA LEU A 193 5.95 7.09 -23.99
C LEU A 193 4.47 7.10 -24.38
N ILE A 194 3.92 8.24 -24.81
CA ILE A 194 2.55 8.34 -25.33
C ILE A 194 2.34 7.37 -26.50
N LYS A 195 3.31 7.33 -27.44
CA LYS A 195 3.25 6.42 -28.58
C LYS A 195 3.28 4.95 -28.16
N ILE A 196 4.23 4.58 -27.28
CA ILE A 196 4.32 3.21 -26.76
C ILE A 196 3.05 2.82 -25.99
N ASN A 197 2.50 3.72 -25.19
CA ASN A 197 1.28 3.46 -24.43
C ASN A 197 0.08 3.24 -25.36
N HIS A 198 -0.04 4.04 -26.42
CA HIS A 198 -1.06 3.84 -27.45
C HIS A 198 -0.91 2.47 -28.13
N ASP A 199 0.30 2.09 -28.54
CA ASP A 199 0.58 0.80 -29.18
C ASP A 199 0.27 -0.38 -28.25
N LEU A 200 0.60 -0.27 -26.96
CA LEU A 200 0.28 -1.28 -25.96
C LEU A 200 -1.23 -1.41 -25.74
N ARG A 201 -1.95 -0.29 -25.61
CA ARG A 201 -3.43 -0.29 -25.51
C ARG A 201 -4.06 -0.97 -26.73
N HIS A 202 -3.60 -0.63 -27.93
CA HIS A 202 -4.08 -1.28 -29.14
C HIS A 202 -3.81 -2.78 -29.14
N ARG A 203 -2.61 -3.20 -28.71
CA ARG A 203 -2.25 -4.62 -28.62
C ARG A 203 -3.10 -5.38 -27.60
N VAL A 204 -3.40 -4.77 -26.46
CA VAL A 204 -4.34 -5.33 -25.47
C VAL A 204 -5.71 -5.54 -26.11
N THR A 205 -6.27 -4.53 -26.79
CA THR A 205 -7.57 -4.66 -27.47
C THR A 205 -7.59 -5.79 -28.50
N VAL A 206 -6.51 -5.96 -29.28
CA VAL A 206 -6.41 -7.05 -30.26
C VAL A 206 -6.35 -8.42 -29.58
N VAL A 207 -5.53 -8.57 -28.54
CA VAL A 207 -5.40 -9.84 -27.80
C VAL A 207 -6.70 -10.18 -27.07
N GLU A 208 -7.39 -9.20 -26.49
CA GLU A 208 -8.70 -9.38 -25.88
C GLU A 208 -9.76 -9.84 -26.89
N ALA A 209 -9.76 -9.26 -28.09
CA ALA A 209 -10.67 -9.68 -29.16
C ALA A 209 -10.37 -11.12 -29.61
N GLN A 210 -9.09 -11.49 -29.74
CA GLN A 210 -8.68 -12.86 -30.05
C GLN A 210 -9.11 -13.84 -28.95
N GLY A 211 -8.93 -13.47 -27.68
CA GLY A 211 -9.37 -14.28 -26.54
C GLY A 211 -10.89 -14.52 -26.53
N LYS A 212 -11.69 -13.48 -26.81
CA LYS A 212 -13.16 -13.60 -26.94
C LYS A 212 -13.55 -14.54 -28.08
N ALA A 213 -12.94 -14.39 -29.25
CA ALA A 213 -13.21 -15.27 -30.40
C ALA A 213 -12.87 -16.75 -30.09
N LEU A 214 -11.78 -17.01 -29.38
CA LEU A 214 -11.41 -18.37 -28.97
C LEU A 214 -12.40 -18.95 -27.95
N ILE A 215 -12.89 -18.13 -27.01
CA ILE A 215 -13.93 -18.54 -26.06
C ILE A 215 -15.23 -18.89 -26.80
N GLU A 216 -15.65 -18.06 -27.77
CA GLU A 216 -16.82 -18.33 -28.59
C GLU A 216 -16.68 -19.64 -29.37
N GLN A 217 -15.55 -19.88 -30.03
CA GLN A 217 -15.27 -21.14 -30.73
C GLN A 217 -15.29 -22.35 -29.79
N LYS A 218 -14.72 -22.22 -28.59
CA LYS A 218 -14.74 -23.29 -27.59
C LYS A 218 -16.18 -23.62 -27.20
N VAL A 219 -16.99 -22.61 -26.90
CA VAL A 219 -18.40 -22.80 -26.52
C VAL A 219 -19.20 -23.45 -27.65
N GLU A 220 -18.96 -23.06 -28.90
CA GLU A 220 -19.62 -23.67 -30.08
C GLU A 220 -19.26 -25.14 -30.24
N LEU A 221 -17.98 -25.49 -30.09
CA LEU A 221 -17.51 -26.88 -30.13
C LEU A 221 -18.04 -27.72 -28.97
N GLU A 222 -18.09 -27.18 -27.76
CA GLU A 222 -18.69 -27.85 -26.59
C GLU A 222 -20.18 -28.12 -26.81
N ALA A 223 -20.94 -27.15 -27.36
CA ALA A 223 -22.35 -27.33 -27.69
C ALA A 223 -22.57 -28.38 -28.79
N TYR A 224 -21.70 -28.41 -29.81
CA TYR A 224 -21.74 -29.43 -30.86
C TYR A 224 -21.48 -30.83 -30.31
N LEU A 225 -20.46 -30.97 -29.46
CA LEU A 225 -20.11 -32.22 -28.80
C LEU A 225 -21.27 -32.72 -27.93
N GLN A 226 -21.87 -31.85 -27.12
CA GLN A 226 -23.02 -32.19 -26.30
C GLN A 226 -24.22 -32.68 -27.14
N THR A 227 -24.46 -32.04 -28.29
CA THR A 227 -25.51 -32.48 -29.23
C THR A 227 -25.22 -33.87 -29.78
N LYS A 228 -23.96 -34.15 -30.14
CA LYS A 228 -23.54 -35.48 -30.63
C LYS A 228 -23.63 -36.55 -29.55
N GLU A 229 -23.31 -36.23 -28.31
CA GLU A 229 -23.48 -37.14 -27.18
C GLU A 229 -24.96 -37.49 -26.95
N GLN A 230 -25.86 -36.51 -27.04
CA GLN A 230 -27.30 -36.73 -26.91
C GLN A 230 -27.86 -37.60 -28.05
N GLU A 231 -27.42 -37.38 -29.29
CA GLU A 231 -27.76 -38.23 -30.44
C GLU A 231 -27.26 -39.67 -30.23
N ALA A 232 -26.01 -39.84 -29.78
CA ALA A 232 -25.43 -41.15 -29.49
C ALA A 232 -26.18 -41.87 -28.35
N ALA A 233 -26.55 -41.16 -27.29
CA ALA A 233 -27.36 -41.69 -26.20
C ALA A 233 -28.74 -42.15 -26.72
N SER A 234 -29.40 -41.36 -27.57
CA SER A 234 -30.66 -41.74 -28.20
C SER A 234 -30.54 -43.02 -29.04
N MET A 235 -29.49 -43.13 -29.87
CA MET A 235 -29.23 -44.33 -30.66
C MET A 235 -28.95 -45.55 -29.78
N ARG A 236 -28.20 -45.42 -28.67
CA ARG A 236 -27.99 -46.52 -27.71
C ARG A 236 -29.30 -47.02 -27.11
N ILE A 237 -30.21 -46.11 -26.76
CA ILE A 237 -31.55 -46.46 -26.25
C ILE A 237 -32.35 -47.21 -27.31
N GLU A 238 -32.34 -46.76 -28.56
CA GLU A 238 -33.05 -47.46 -29.65
C GLU A 238 -32.47 -48.85 -29.94
N ILE A 239 -31.14 -49.00 -29.95
CA ILE A 239 -30.48 -50.30 -30.08
C ILE A 239 -30.86 -51.22 -28.93
N GLY A 240 -30.93 -50.71 -27.69
CA GLY A 240 -31.40 -51.45 -26.52
C GLY A 240 -32.84 -51.96 -26.72
N LYS A 241 -33.76 -51.08 -27.12
CA LYS A 241 -35.16 -51.44 -27.40
C LYS A 241 -35.29 -52.49 -28.51
N LEU A 242 -34.51 -52.38 -29.59
CA LEU A 242 -34.51 -53.36 -30.68
C LEU A 242 -33.96 -54.72 -30.23
N ARG A 243 -32.91 -54.72 -29.40
CA ARG A 243 -32.34 -55.94 -28.81
C ARG A 243 -33.35 -56.65 -27.91
N ASP A 244 -34.09 -55.90 -27.09
CA ASP A 244 -35.10 -56.47 -26.21
C ASP A 244 -36.28 -57.07 -26.99
N LYS A 245 -36.70 -56.41 -28.08
CA LYS A 245 -37.71 -56.96 -29.01
C LYS A 245 -37.25 -58.27 -29.66
N LEU A 246 -35.99 -58.32 -30.11
CA LEU A 246 -35.42 -59.53 -30.72
C LEU A 246 -35.33 -60.71 -29.73
N LYS A 247 -34.99 -60.44 -28.46
CA LYS A 247 -35.03 -61.46 -27.40
C LYS A 247 -36.47 -61.90 -27.07
N GLY A 248 -37.43 -60.98 -27.09
CA GLY A 248 -38.85 -61.28 -26.89
C GLY A 248 -39.44 -62.20 -27.97
N GLU A 249 -38.97 -62.11 -29.21
CA GLU A 249 -39.40 -63.01 -30.31
C GLU A 249 -38.77 -64.41 -30.22
N HIS A 250 -37.55 -64.53 -29.67
CA HIS A 250 -36.88 -65.83 -29.49
C HIS A 250 -37.41 -66.68 -28.32
N HIS A 251 -38.25 -66.13 -27.43
CA HIS A 251 -38.81 -66.87 -26.28
C HIS A 251 -40.09 -67.66 -26.58
N THR A 252 -40.50 -67.80 -27.85
CA THR A 252 -41.65 -68.65 -28.22
C THR A 252 -41.30 -70.05 -28.69
N ASN A 253 -40.02 -70.45 -28.77
CA ASN A 253 -39.66 -71.83 -29.09
C ASN A 253 -38.38 -72.29 -28.37
N GLY A 254 -38.56 -73.17 -27.36
CA GLY A 254 -37.64 -74.28 -27.06
C GLY A 254 -36.42 -74.02 -26.16
N GLU A 255 -36.50 -74.61 -24.96
CA GLU A 255 -35.43 -75.18 -24.11
C GLU A 255 -34.40 -74.30 -23.37
N GLU A 256 -34.26 -74.66 -22.10
CA GLU A 256 -33.37 -74.10 -21.07
C GLU A 256 -31.88 -74.30 -21.41
N ILE A 257 -31.08 -73.23 -21.30
CA ILE A 257 -29.67 -73.34 -20.91
C ILE A 257 -29.36 -72.22 -19.91
N LYS A 258 -28.99 -72.64 -18.69
CA LYS A 258 -28.37 -71.81 -17.67
C LYS A 258 -26.95 -71.44 -18.10
N THR A 259 -26.68 -70.15 -18.19
CA THR A 259 -25.33 -69.59 -18.10
C THR A 259 -25.39 -68.30 -17.29
N GLU A 260 -25.05 -68.43 -16.01
CA GLU A 260 -24.71 -67.35 -15.11
C GLU A 260 -23.39 -66.73 -15.57
N THR A 261 -23.41 -65.53 -16.14
CA THR A 261 -22.25 -64.62 -16.14
C THR A 261 -22.71 -63.18 -16.33
N LEU A 262 -22.46 -62.38 -15.29
CA LEU A 262 -22.17 -60.94 -15.31
C LEU A 262 -23.32 -60.00 -15.71
N ASN A 263 -24.14 -59.67 -14.71
CA ASN A 263 -25.18 -58.64 -14.78
C ASN A 263 -24.95 -57.52 -13.74
N GLU A 264 -23.68 -57.18 -13.44
CA GLU A 264 -23.32 -56.21 -12.39
C GLU A 264 -22.88 -54.82 -12.88
N GLU A 265 -22.82 -54.53 -14.19
CA GLU A 265 -22.39 -53.20 -14.67
C GLU A 265 -23.53 -52.23 -15.02
N CYS A 266 -24.81 -52.63 -14.93
CA CYS A 266 -25.91 -51.79 -15.43
C CYS A 266 -26.69 -51.00 -14.35
N ILE A 267 -26.25 -50.99 -13.09
CA ILE A 267 -27.01 -50.37 -11.98
C ILE A 267 -26.34 -49.10 -11.42
N PHE A 268 -25.05 -48.83 -11.69
CA PHE A 268 -24.33 -47.75 -11.00
C PHE A 268 -24.41 -46.34 -11.63
N GLU A 269 -25.03 -46.17 -12.80
CA GLU A 269 -25.15 -44.83 -13.43
C GLU A 269 -26.55 -44.21 -13.36
N THR A 270 -27.57 -44.96 -12.92
CA THR A 270 -28.95 -44.44 -12.87
C THR A 270 -29.25 -43.68 -11.57
N GLU A 271 -28.46 -43.84 -10.51
CA GLU A 271 -28.71 -43.18 -9.21
C GLU A 271 -28.17 -41.75 -9.07
N LYS A 272 -27.48 -41.20 -10.10
CA LYS A 272 -27.02 -39.79 -10.07
C LYS A 272 -27.91 -38.82 -10.85
N PHE A 273 -28.95 -39.31 -11.52
CA PHE A 273 -29.88 -38.48 -12.31
C PHE A 273 -31.34 -38.53 -11.85
N SER A 274 -31.66 -39.23 -10.78
CA SER A 274 -32.89 -39.06 -10.01
C SER A 274 -32.80 -37.79 -9.14
N LEU A 275 -32.57 -36.64 -9.79
CA LEU A 275 -32.81 -35.33 -9.20
C LEU A 275 -34.32 -35.17 -9.05
N ASP A 276 -34.79 -35.16 -7.82
CA ASP A 276 -36.18 -34.91 -7.46
C ASP A 276 -36.70 -33.63 -8.14
N LEU A 277 -37.51 -33.80 -9.20
CA LEU A 277 -38.10 -32.72 -9.97
C LEU A 277 -39.15 -31.92 -9.16
N LYS A 278 -39.51 -32.37 -7.95
CA LYS A 278 -40.54 -31.78 -7.08
C LYS A 278 -40.02 -31.07 -5.83
N ASP A 279 -38.73 -30.78 -5.73
CA ASP A 279 -38.24 -29.92 -4.64
C ASP A 279 -38.81 -28.49 -4.77
N SER A 280 -39.63 -28.10 -3.81
CA SER A 280 -40.34 -26.81 -3.80
C SER A 280 -39.45 -25.65 -3.36
N ASN A 281 -38.28 -25.93 -2.76
CA ASN A 281 -37.31 -24.94 -2.30
C ASN A 281 -36.06 -24.84 -3.20
N ARG A 282 -36.01 -25.57 -4.32
CA ARG A 282 -34.94 -25.45 -5.31
C ARG A 282 -35.05 -24.12 -6.04
N PRO A 283 -34.00 -23.27 -6.11
CA PRO A 283 -34.04 -22.04 -6.89
C PRO A 283 -34.21 -22.38 -8.37
N ARG A 284 -35.42 -22.21 -8.91
CA ARG A 284 -35.75 -22.46 -10.32
C ARG A 284 -35.59 -21.15 -11.09
N PHE A 285 -34.35 -20.75 -11.32
CA PHE A 285 -34.10 -19.67 -12.27
C PHE A 285 -34.25 -20.20 -13.69
N THR A 286 -35.05 -19.52 -14.50
CA THR A 286 -35.08 -19.77 -15.94
C THR A 286 -33.75 -19.35 -16.57
N LEU A 287 -33.37 -19.93 -17.71
CA LEU A 287 -32.18 -19.50 -18.46
C LEU A 287 -32.24 -18.00 -18.82
N GLN A 288 -33.45 -17.45 -18.94
CA GLN A 288 -33.69 -16.04 -19.16
C GLN A 288 -33.37 -15.21 -17.90
N GLU A 289 -33.88 -15.60 -16.73
CA GLU A 289 -33.56 -14.93 -15.46
C GLU A 289 -32.06 -14.99 -15.14
N LEU A 290 -31.39 -16.10 -15.43
CA LEU A 290 -29.94 -16.19 -15.25
C LEU A 290 -29.19 -15.24 -16.17
N ARG A 291 -29.65 -15.09 -17.42
CA ARG A 291 -29.08 -14.16 -18.40
C ARG A 291 -29.31 -12.70 -17.96
N ASP A 292 -30.49 -12.39 -17.44
CA ASP A 292 -30.85 -11.06 -16.97
C ASP A 292 -30.03 -10.69 -15.72
N VAL A 293 -29.87 -11.60 -14.75
CA VAL A 293 -29.01 -11.41 -13.57
C VAL A 293 -27.54 -11.27 -13.98
N LEU A 294 -27.08 -12.01 -14.99
CA LEU A 294 -25.73 -11.86 -15.55
C LEU A 294 -25.53 -10.47 -16.18
N HIS A 295 -26.52 -9.98 -16.92
CA HIS A 295 -26.50 -8.66 -17.53
C HIS A 295 -26.51 -7.56 -16.47
N GLU A 296 -27.43 -7.63 -15.51
CA GLU A 296 -27.55 -6.69 -14.40
C GLU A 296 -26.27 -6.65 -13.56
N ARG A 297 -25.69 -7.81 -13.24
CA ARG A 297 -24.40 -7.91 -12.55
C ARG A 297 -23.26 -7.25 -13.35
N ASN A 298 -23.23 -7.42 -14.67
CA ASN A 298 -22.22 -6.78 -15.51
C ASN A 298 -22.40 -5.26 -15.59
N GLU A 299 -23.65 -4.77 -15.66
CA GLU A 299 -23.95 -3.34 -15.59
C GLU A 299 -23.58 -2.74 -14.23
N LEU A 300 -23.93 -3.41 -13.14
CA LEU A 300 -23.57 -2.99 -11.78
C LEU A 300 -22.06 -2.98 -11.59
N LYS A 301 -21.33 -3.95 -12.17
CA LYS A 301 -19.87 -3.97 -12.16
C LYS A 301 -19.27 -2.76 -12.88
N ALA A 302 -19.84 -2.36 -14.01
CA ALA A 302 -19.42 -1.15 -14.73
C ALA A 302 -19.72 0.13 -13.92
N LYS A 303 -20.88 0.22 -13.28
CA LYS A 303 -21.23 1.36 -12.40
C LYS A 303 -20.31 1.46 -11.19
N VAL A 304 -20.01 0.33 -10.53
CA VAL A 304 -19.08 0.28 -9.39
C VAL A 304 -17.69 0.73 -9.82
N PHE A 305 -17.23 0.33 -11.00
CA PHE A 305 -15.95 0.79 -11.54
C PHE A 305 -15.92 2.31 -11.73
N MET A 306 -16.94 2.90 -12.36
CA MET A 306 -17.01 4.37 -12.53
C MET A 306 -17.09 5.11 -11.20
N LEU A 307 -17.89 4.62 -10.24
CA LEU A 307 -17.98 5.23 -8.91
C LEU A 307 -16.66 5.13 -8.14
N GLN A 308 -15.91 4.04 -8.31
CA GLN A 308 -14.58 3.90 -7.72
C GLN A 308 -13.58 4.90 -8.33
N GLU A 309 -13.69 5.18 -9.63
CA GLU A 309 -12.88 6.19 -10.32
C GLU A 309 -13.24 7.60 -9.85
N GLU A 310 -14.53 7.94 -9.72
CA GLU A 310 -15.00 9.21 -9.16
C GLU A 310 -14.54 9.39 -7.70
N LEU A 311 -14.65 8.36 -6.86
CA LEU A 311 -14.15 8.40 -5.48
C LEU A 311 -12.63 8.55 -5.41
N ALA A 312 -11.89 7.95 -6.34
CA ALA A 312 -10.44 8.12 -6.42
C ALA A 312 -10.08 9.55 -6.85
N TYR A 313 -10.85 10.14 -7.76
CA TYR A 313 -10.71 11.52 -8.20
C TYR A 313 -10.93 12.49 -7.02
N TYR A 314 -12.05 12.38 -6.30
CA TYR A 314 -12.34 13.28 -5.17
C TYR A 314 -11.39 13.10 -3.98
N LYS A 315 -10.93 11.87 -3.70
CA LYS A 315 -9.89 11.64 -2.68
C LYS A 315 -8.55 12.30 -3.05
N SER A 316 -8.24 12.35 -4.35
CA SER A 316 -7.04 13.02 -4.84
C SER A 316 -7.19 14.54 -4.76
N GLU A 317 -8.40 15.05 -5.03
CA GLU A 317 -8.73 16.48 -4.93
C GLU A 317 -8.74 16.98 -3.46
N GLU A 318 -9.29 16.22 -2.51
CA GLU A 318 -9.21 16.51 -1.06
C GLU A 318 -7.75 16.54 -0.56
N ALA A 319 -6.91 15.60 -1.02
CA ALA A 319 -5.49 15.58 -0.69
C ALA A 319 -4.70 16.74 -1.31
N GLU A 320 -5.17 17.29 -2.44
CA GLU A 320 -4.59 18.48 -3.05
C GLU A 320 -5.07 19.79 -2.40
N GLU A 321 -6.32 19.85 -1.90
CA GLU A 321 -6.85 21.00 -1.15
C GLU A 321 -6.21 21.14 0.24
N GLU A 322 -5.95 20.02 0.93
CA GLU A 322 -5.26 20.04 2.24
C GLU A 322 -3.80 20.52 2.12
N ASN A 323 -3.19 20.38 0.94
CA ASN A 323 -1.84 20.89 0.63
C ASN A 323 -1.80 22.36 0.17
N LYS A 324 -2.95 23.05 0.00
CA LYS A 324 -3.02 24.39 -0.61
C LYS A 324 -3.35 25.55 0.34
N LEU A 325 -3.48 25.34 1.66
CA LEU A 325 -3.63 26.46 2.61
C LEU A 325 -2.26 26.98 3.12
N PRO A 326 -2.05 28.31 3.18
CA PRO A 326 -0.72 28.91 3.15
C PRO A 326 -0.07 28.95 4.54
N GLN A 327 1.14 28.41 4.66
CA GLN A 327 2.03 28.59 5.80
C GLN A 327 2.60 30.01 5.84
N SER A 328 2.39 30.71 6.96
CA SER A 328 3.17 31.89 7.36
C SER A 328 3.82 31.67 8.74
N LEU A 329 5.14 31.45 8.69
CA LEU A 329 6.20 31.92 9.60
C LEU A 329 6.26 31.43 11.09
N PRO A 330 7.47 31.48 11.70
CA PRO A 330 8.08 30.34 12.38
C PRO A 330 8.06 30.45 13.91
N VAL A 331 8.03 29.32 14.62
CA VAL A 331 8.44 29.29 16.02
C VAL A 331 9.23 28.02 16.33
N ILE A 332 10.48 28.26 16.69
CA ILE A 332 11.43 27.35 17.33
C ILE A 332 10.80 26.74 18.59
N ASN A 333 10.75 25.41 18.72
CA ASN A 333 11.29 24.72 19.90
C ASN A 333 11.18 23.20 19.85
N SER A 334 12.24 22.61 20.38
CA SER A 334 12.56 21.20 20.58
C SER A 334 11.62 20.41 21.50
N LYS A 335 11.55 19.09 21.22
CA LYS A 335 11.63 17.94 22.17
C LYS A 335 10.36 17.09 22.40
N ALA A 336 10.50 15.82 21.98
CA ALA A 336 9.89 14.55 22.44
C ALA A 336 8.36 14.33 22.40
N PRO A 337 7.90 13.06 22.19
CA PRO A 337 6.55 12.77 21.69
C PRO A 337 5.61 12.21 22.78
N ILE A 338 4.50 12.88 23.11
CA ILE A 338 3.34 12.24 23.77
C ILE A 338 2.02 12.98 23.40
N PRO A 339 0.83 12.39 23.65
CA PRO A 339 -0.19 12.02 22.68
C PRO A 339 -1.19 13.14 22.33
N GLN A 340 -1.83 13.02 21.17
CA GLN A 340 -2.80 13.99 20.65
C GLN A 340 -3.96 14.26 21.63
N GLU A 341 -3.94 15.41 22.31
CA GLU A 341 -5.12 15.92 23.03
C GLU A 341 -6.02 16.74 22.09
N SER A 342 -7.32 16.48 22.19
CA SER A 342 -8.41 17.15 21.44
C SER A 342 -8.25 18.67 21.40
N GLY A 343 -8.38 19.27 20.20
CA GLY A 343 -8.20 20.70 19.96
C GLY A 343 -9.05 21.62 20.85
N ILE A 344 -10.16 21.11 21.39
CA ILE A 344 -11.02 21.84 22.34
C ILE A 344 -10.33 22.04 23.69
N LYS A 345 -9.63 21.03 24.21
CA LYS A 345 -8.83 21.18 25.44
C LYS A 345 -7.74 22.22 25.24
N ARG A 346 -7.06 22.19 24.09
CA ARG A 346 -5.97 23.13 23.80
C ARG A 346 -6.48 24.57 23.75
N LEU A 347 -7.66 24.81 23.16
CA LEU A 347 -8.28 26.14 23.12
C LEU A 347 -8.61 26.64 24.54
N ILE A 348 -9.20 25.78 25.37
CA ILE A 348 -9.63 26.15 26.72
C ILE A 348 -8.42 26.45 27.62
N PHE A 349 -7.39 25.60 27.63
CA PHE A 349 -6.26 25.73 28.56
C PHE A 349 -5.20 26.73 28.10
N THR A 350 -5.05 26.95 26.78
CA THR A 350 -3.96 27.79 26.24
C THR A 350 -4.42 29.21 25.90
N ALA A 351 -5.68 29.38 25.48
CA ALA A 351 -6.20 30.70 25.08
C ALA A 351 -7.16 31.27 26.13
N ILE A 352 -8.13 30.47 26.58
CA ILE A 352 -9.21 30.97 27.43
C ILE A 352 -8.75 31.08 28.90
N MET A 353 -8.05 30.07 29.43
CA MET A 353 -7.64 30.02 30.84
C MET A 353 -6.69 31.18 31.25
N PRO A 354 -5.70 31.59 30.43
CA PRO A 354 -4.87 32.75 30.76
C PRO A 354 -5.65 34.06 30.71
N MET A 355 -6.61 34.20 29.79
CA MET A 355 -7.46 35.40 29.71
C MET A 355 -8.42 35.52 30.91
N VAL A 356 -8.93 34.38 31.38
CA VAL A 356 -9.74 34.31 32.61
C VAL A 356 -8.87 34.59 33.85
N ALA A 357 -7.65 34.05 33.92
CA ALA A 357 -6.70 34.30 35.02
C ALA A 357 -6.18 35.75 35.04
N ALA A 358 -6.07 36.39 33.88
CA ALA A 358 -5.68 37.80 33.73
C ALA A 358 -6.83 38.79 34.01
N GLY A 359 -8.04 38.31 34.35
CA GLY A 359 -9.18 39.16 34.69
C GLY A 359 -9.76 39.95 33.50
N LEU A 360 -9.44 39.57 32.27
CA LEU A 360 -9.80 40.31 31.05
C LEU A 360 -11.24 40.05 30.56
N ILE A 361 -12.00 39.20 31.26
CA ILE A 361 -13.42 38.90 30.95
C ILE A 361 -14.24 39.12 32.22
N PRO A 362 -14.73 40.34 32.49
CA PRO A 362 -15.66 40.56 33.57
C PRO A 362 -17.08 40.14 33.12
N ASP A 363 -17.67 39.23 33.89
CA ASP A 363 -19.11 38.98 34.02
C ASP A 363 -19.90 38.47 32.80
N ASP A 364 -19.45 37.37 32.18
CA ASP A 364 -20.34 36.56 31.35
C ASP A 364 -21.10 35.50 32.20
N PRO A 365 -22.44 35.59 32.34
CA PRO A 365 -23.24 34.65 33.13
C PRO A 365 -23.25 33.21 32.58
N THR A 366 -22.79 32.96 31.34
CA THR A 366 -22.72 31.62 30.75
C THR A 366 -21.55 30.76 31.28
N LEU A 367 -20.56 31.37 31.95
CA LEU A 367 -19.36 30.67 32.47
C LEU A 367 -19.49 30.21 33.94
N GLN A 368 -20.63 30.48 34.59
CA GLN A 368 -20.95 30.04 35.96
C GLN A 368 -20.83 28.51 36.19
N PRO A 369 -21.26 27.63 35.26
CA PRO A 369 -21.11 26.19 35.42
C PRO A 369 -19.63 25.75 35.45
N ILE A 370 -18.77 26.42 34.67
CA ILE A 370 -17.34 26.12 34.55
C ILE A 370 -16.60 26.56 35.83
N ARG A 371 -16.97 27.71 36.41
CA ARG A 371 -16.43 28.17 37.71
C ARG A 371 -16.78 27.23 38.87
N ARG A 372 -18.00 26.66 38.86
CA ARG A 372 -18.39 25.62 39.83
C ARG A 372 -17.59 24.33 39.65
N LEU A 373 -17.33 23.94 38.40
CA LEU A 373 -16.49 22.76 38.10
C LEU A 373 -15.05 22.96 38.60
N ILE A 374 -14.46 24.15 38.41
CA ILE A 374 -13.12 24.50 38.90
C ILE A 374 -13.07 24.52 40.44
N SER A 375 -14.12 24.98 41.12
CA SER A 375 -14.18 24.90 42.60
C SER A 375 -14.26 23.47 43.11
N ILE A 376 -15.00 22.60 42.41
CA ILE A 376 -15.12 21.18 42.78
C ILE A 376 -13.79 20.45 42.53
N VAL A 377 -13.19 20.62 41.34
CA VAL A 377 -11.90 20.00 40.98
C VAL A 377 -10.77 20.54 41.87
N GLY A 378 -10.77 21.83 42.20
CA GLY A 378 -9.82 22.43 43.14
C GLY A 378 -9.95 21.88 44.56
N PHE A 379 -11.18 21.60 45.02
CA PHE A 379 -11.41 20.96 46.32
C PHE A 379 -10.89 19.52 46.35
N TYR A 380 -11.10 18.76 45.27
CA TYR A 380 -10.56 17.40 45.14
C TYR A 380 -9.03 17.39 44.99
N PHE A 381 -8.44 18.37 44.30
CA PHE A 381 -6.99 18.49 44.17
C PHE A 381 -6.31 18.89 45.48
N LEU A 382 -6.87 19.84 46.24
CA LEU A 382 -6.34 20.17 47.57
C LEU A 382 -6.52 19.00 48.56
N SER A 383 -7.63 18.27 48.46
CA SER A 383 -7.85 17.04 49.24
C SER A 383 -6.80 15.96 48.90
N MET A 384 -6.54 15.72 47.62
CA MET A 384 -5.50 14.80 47.15
C MET A 384 -4.09 15.24 47.55
N LEU A 385 -3.76 16.53 47.43
CA LEU A 385 -2.45 17.06 47.81
C LEU A 385 -2.24 16.97 49.33
N HIS A 386 -3.29 17.24 50.11
CA HIS A 386 -3.26 17.07 51.56
C HIS A 386 -3.13 15.59 51.94
N TRP A 387 -3.77 14.68 51.21
CA TRP A 387 -3.64 13.23 51.44
C TRP A 387 -2.24 12.69 51.07
N VAL A 388 -1.66 13.18 49.96
CA VAL A 388 -0.29 12.83 49.53
C VAL A 388 0.76 13.40 50.50
N LEU A 389 0.59 14.63 50.98
CA LEU A 389 1.47 15.21 52.00
C LEU A 389 1.33 14.49 53.35
N PHE A 390 0.12 14.05 53.70
CA PHE A 390 -0.12 13.23 54.90
C PHE A 390 0.52 11.85 54.78
N LEU A 391 0.46 11.20 53.60
CA LEU A 391 1.14 9.93 53.34
C LEU A 391 2.66 10.06 53.37
N HIS A 392 3.20 11.16 52.84
CA HIS A 392 4.63 11.43 52.83
C HIS A 392 5.17 11.80 54.23
N ALA A 393 4.36 12.44 55.08
CA ALA A 393 4.73 12.75 56.46
C ALA A 393 4.62 11.54 57.40
N TYR A 394 3.71 10.60 57.15
CA TYR A 394 3.54 9.39 57.97
C TYR A 394 4.34 8.16 57.50
N CYS A 395 4.88 8.15 56.27
CA CYS A 395 5.81 7.10 55.82
C CYS A 395 7.28 7.34 56.20
N VAL A 396 7.62 8.47 56.83
CA VAL A 396 8.94 8.66 57.45
C VAL A 396 8.88 8.13 58.88
N SER A 397 8.92 6.80 58.99
CA SER A 397 9.22 6.10 60.25
C SER A 397 10.74 6.07 60.46
N PRO A 398 11.22 6.24 61.71
CA PRO A 398 12.61 6.59 61.99
C PRO A 398 13.50 5.34 61.93
N TYR A 399 14.10 5.07 60.77
CA TYR A 399 15.11 4.01 60.66
C TYR A 399 16.42 4.45 59.98
N ASP A 400 16.57 5.73 59.61
CA ASP A 400 17.82 6.28 59.05
C ASP A 400 18.57 7.18 60.04
N GLN A 401 18.56 6.82 61.33
CA GLN A 401 19.43 7.42 62.34
C GLN A 401 20.23 6.34 63.08
N LEU A 402 20.96 5.49 62.34
CA LEU A 402 21.94 4.59 62.98
C LEU A 402 23.01 4.00 62.04
N VAL A 403 23.57 4.77 61.10
CA VAL A 403 24.93 4.47 60.56
C VAL A 403 25.64 5.77 60.16
N ALA A 404 26.15 6.49 61.16
CA ALA A 404 27.28 7.41 61.02
C ALA A 404 27.92 7.56 62.42
N PHE A 405 28.76 6.58 62.75
CA PHE A 405 29.84 6.72 63.72
C PHE A 405 31.11 7.05 62.94
#